data_AF-A0A6G3X2A0-F1
#
_entry.id   AF-A0A6G3X2A0-F1
#
_cell.length_a   1.000
_cell.length_b   1.000
_cell.length_c   1.000
_cell.angle_alpha   90.00
_cell.angle_beta   90.00
_cell.angle_gamma   90.00
#
_symmetry.space_group_name_H-M   'P 1'
#
loop_
_entity.id
_entity.type
_entity.pdbx_description
1 polymer ?
#
loop_
_entity_poly.entity_id
_entity_poly.type
_entity_poly.pdbx_seq_one_letter_code
_entity_poly.pdbx_strand_id
1 'polypeptide(L)'
;DGSVEHTGDNLTGEGDGDDESVIVRLDQVPAHCDKIIFPVSIHDADNRGQAFGQVSNAFIRVVNQADGQELARYDLSEDASTETAMIFGELYRYNGEWKFRAVGQGYASGLRGIALDFGVNVS
;
A
#
# COMPACT_ATOMS: atom_id res chain seq x y z
N ASP A 1 -12.21 -1.52 -14.18
CA ASP A 1 -11.46 -1.99 -15.37
C ASP A 1 -10.84 -3.37 -15.14
N GLY A 2 -10.61 -3.79 -13.89
CA GLY A 2 -10.11 -5.14 -13.55
C GLY A 2 -8.59 -5.22 -13.51
N SER A 3 -7.88 -4.09 -13.66
CA SER A 3 -6.42 -4.07 -13.63
C SER A 3 -5.83 -4.14 -12.22
N VAL A 4 -6.65 -4.00 -11.18
CA VAL A 4 -6.23 -4.10 -9.77
C VAL A 4 -7.18 -5.05 -9.04
N GLU A 5 -6.61 -6.00 -8.31
CA GLU A 5 -7.34 -7.02 -7.56
C GLU A 5 -6.74 -7.17 -6.16
N HIS A 6 -7.57 -7.07 -5.12
CA HIS A 6 -7.20 -7.36 -3.74
C HIS A 6 -7.48 -8.84 -3.44
N THR A 7 -6.49 -9.60 -2.96
CA THR A 7 -6.60 -11.07 -2.84
C THR A 7 -7.39 -11.54 -1.61
N GLY A 8 -7.66 -10.64 -0.67
CA GLY A 8 -8.41 -10.93 0.55
C GLY A 8 -7.93 -10.05 1.70
N ASP A 9 -8.85 -9.68 2.59
CA ASP A 9 -8.58 -8.90 3.81
C ASP A 9 -8.26 -9.90 4.94
N ASN A 10 -7.02 -9.89 5.41
CA ASN A 10 -6.56 -10.75 6.49
C ASN A 10 -6.57 -9.97 7.81
N LEU A 11 -7.63 -10.17 8.56
CA LEU A 11 -7.90 -9.42 9.80
C LEU A 11 -7.01 -9.82 10.98
N THR A 12 -6.27 -10.94 10.90
CA THR A 12 -5.49 -11.48 12.03
C THR A 12 -3.99 -11.40 11.82
N GLY A 13 -3.52 -11.33 10.56
CA GLY A 13 -2.10 -11.47 10.22
C GLY A 13 -1.55 -12.86 10.58
N GLU A 14 -2.42 -13.87 10.70
CA GLU A 14 -1.98 -15.25 10.94
C GLU A 14 -1.54 -15.89 9.61
N GLY A 15 -0.27 -16.23 9.51
CA GLY A 15 0.32 -16.88 8.34
C GLY A 15 1.83 -16.62 8.25
N ASP A 16 2.52 -17.38 7.42
CA ASP A 16 3.88 -17.05 7.00
C ASP A 16 3.82 -16.30 5.66
N GLY A 17 4.53 -15.18 5.55
CA GLY A 17 4.67 -14.44 4.29
C GLY A 17 3.82 -13.18 4.20
N ASP A 18 3.20 -12.95 3.05
CA ASP A 18 2.35 -11.78 2.82
C ASP A 18 0.91 -12.09 3.29
N ASP A 19 0.45 -11.38 4.32
CA ASP A 19 -0.91 -11.56 4.87
C ASP A 19 -1.99 -11.10 3.89
N GLU A 20 -1.70 -10.04 3.15
CA GLU A 20 -2.55 -9.44 2.12
C GLU A 20 -1.74 -9.18 0.85
N SER A 21 -2.41 -9.23 -0.30
CA SER A 21 -1.77 -8.94 -1.58
C SER A 21 -2.69 -8.16 -2.50
N VAL A 22 -2.09 -7.26 -3.27
CA VAL A 22 -2.75 -6.54 -4.36
C VAL A 22 -2.06 -6.88 -5.66
N ILE A 23 -2.79 -7.49 -6.58
CA ILE A 23 -2.31 -7.83 -7.92
C ILE A 23 -2.63 -6.68 -8.86
N VAL A 24 -1.61 -6.19 -9.56
CA VAL A 24 -1.77 -5.14 -10.58
C VAL A 24 -1.37 -5.65 -11.96
N ARG A 25 -2.33 -5.69 -12.87
CA ARG A 25 -2.15 -6.04 -14.29
C ARG A 25 -1.85 -4.77 -15.08
N LEU A 26 -0.58 -4.40 -15.13
CA LEU A 26 -0.09 -3.13 -15.71
C LEU A 26 -0.46 -2.91 -17.17
N ASP A 27 -0.62 -3.99 -17.93
CA ASP A 27 -1.06 -4.03 -19.33
C ASP A 27 -2.56 -3.72 -19.50
N GLN A 28 -3.35 -3.90 -18.45
CA GLN A 28 -4.80 -3.64 -18.44
C GLN A 28 -5.15 -2.27 -17.84
N VAL A 29 -4.18 -1.58 -17.24
CA VAL A 29 -4.41 -0.25 -16.65
C VAL A 29 -4.80 0.73 -17.75
N PRO A 30 -5.96 1.40 -17.67
CA PRO A 30 -6.42 2.30 -18.71
C PRO A 30 -5.41 3.38 -19.09
N ALA A 31 -5.46 3.84 -20.35
CA ALA A 31 -4.54 4.86 -20.85
C ALA A 31 -4.63 6.20 -20.08
N HIS A 32 -5.79 6.52 -19.49
CA HIS A 32 -5.99 7.75 -18.71
C HIS A 32 -5.47 7.67 -17.26
N CYS A 33 -5.02 6.50 -16.81
CA CYS A 33 -4.46 6.31 -15.46
C CYS A 33 -2.92 6.39 -15.53
N ASP A 34 -2.35 7.45 -14.97
CA ASP A 34 -0.91 7.67 -14.97
C ASP A 34 -0.21 7.17 -13.71
N LYS A 35 -0.97 6.95 -12.63
CA LYS A 35 -0.45 6.51 -11.33
C LYS A 35 -1.38 5.54 -10.62
N ILE A 36 -0.79 4.67 -9.80
CA ILE A 36 -1.48 3.81 -8.83
C ILE A 36 -0.76 4.00 -7.49
N ILE A 37 -1.49 4.44 -6.48
CA ILE A 37 -0.97 4.75 -5.15
C ILE A 37 -1.29 3.59 -4.21
N PHE A 38 -0.32 3.19 -3.39
CA PHE A 38 -0.47 2.12 -2.41
C PHE A 38 -0.44 2.70 -0.99
N PRO A 39 -1.61 3.06 -0.43
CA PRO A 39 -1.73 3.37 0.97
C PRO A 39 -1.74 2.10 1.83
N VAL A 40 -1.24 2.21 3.05
CA VAL A 40 -1.37 1.20 4.11
C VAL A 40 -1.81 1.91 5.38
N SER A 41 -2.67 1.27 6.18
CA SER A 41 -3.19 1.83 7.42
C SER A 41 -3.58 0.75 8.41
N ILE A 42 -3.51 1.07 9.70
CA ILE A 42 -4.07 0.23 10.76
C ILE A 42 -5.56 0.51 10.88
N HIS A 43 -6.38 -0.55 10.77
CA HIS A 43 -7.82 -0.45 10.95
C HIS A 43 -8.16 -0.03 12.39
N ASP A 44 -8.98 1.02 12.52
CA ASP A 44 -9.49 1.52 13.81
C ASP A 44 -8.38 1.93 14.80
N ALA A 45 -7.25 2.42 14.27
CA ALA A 45 -6.05 2.78 15.02
C ALA A 45 -6.30 3.71 16.22
N ASP A 46 -7.13 4.75 16.05
CA ASP A 46 -7.41 5.74 17.09
C ASP A 46 -8.15 5.12 18.29
N ASN A 47 -9.15 4.28 18.04
CA ASN A 47 -9.92 3.63 19.10
C ASN A 47 -9.10 2.52 19.78
N ARG A 48 -8.22 1.86 19.03
CA ARG A 48 -7.35 0.79 19.53
C ARG A 48 -6.06 1.30 20.17
N GLY A 49 -5.71 2.57 19.98
CA GLY A 49 -4.43 3.15 20.40
C GLY A 49 -3.23 2.43 19.76
N GLN A 50 -3.34 2.12 18.46
CA GLN A 50 -2.36 1.34 17.70
C GLN A 50 -1.64 2.17 16.63
N ALA A 51 -0.33 1.98 16.50
CA ALA A 51 0.54 2.52 15.46
C ALA A 51 1.45 1.40 14.91
N PHE A 52 2.10 1.60 13.76
CA PHE A 52 2.89 0.54 13.11
C PHE A 52 4.04 0.00 13.98
N GLY A 53 4.59 0.83 14.87
CA GLY A 53 5.65 0.41 15.80
C GLY A 53 5.19 -0.60 16.85
N GLN A 54 3.89 -0.80 17.02
CA GLN A 54 3.31 -1.82 17.91
C GLN A 54 2.97 -3.12 17.17
N VAL A 55 3.09 -3.15 15.85
CA VAL A 55 2.87 -4.33 15.02
C VAL A 55 4.22 -4.98 14.74
N SER A 56 4.38 -6.22 15.19
CA SER A 56 5.62 -6.98 14.97
C SER A 56 5.75 -7.40 13.50
N ASN A 57 6.95 -7.26 12.93
CA ASN A 57 7.26 -7.67 11.56
C ASN A 57 6.32 -7.06 10.50
N ALA A 58 5.85 -5.83 10.71
CA ALA A 58 5.00 -5.17 9.73
C ALA A 58 5.86 -4.71 8.56
N PHE A 59 5.63 -5.27 7.37
CA PHE A 59 6.32 -4.85 6.16
C PHE A 59 5.35 -4.76 4.99
N ILE A 60 5.79 -4.05 3.95
CA ILE A 60 5.14 -4.05 2.65
C ILE A 60 6.21 -4.19 1.58
N ARG A 61 5.89 -4.92 0.51
CA ARG A 61 6.83 -5.20 -0.57
C ARG A 61 6.17 -5.19 -1.93
N VAL A 62 6.99 -5.02 -2.96
CA VAL A 62 6.61 -5.11 -4.36
C VAL A 62 7.38 -6.24 -5.01
N VAL A 63 6.66 -7.14 -5.66
CA VAL A 63 7.25 -8.30 -6.33
C VAL A 63 6.85 -8.27 -7.81
N ASN A 64 7.82 -8.46 -8.69
CA ASN A 64 7.53 -8.76 -10.08
C ASN A 64 7.01 -10.20 -10.18
N GLN A 65 5.74 -10.36 -10.57
CA GLN A 65 5.12 -11.68 -10.63
C GLN A 65 5.72 -12.58 -11.71
N ALA A 66 6.34 -12.01 -12.76
CA ALA A 66 6.88 -12.79 -13.88
C ALA A 66 8.09 -13.66 -13.50
N ASP A 67 8.93 -13.18 -12.57
CA ASP A 67 10.18 -13.82 -12.17
C ASP A 67 10.31 -13.99 -10.64
N GLY A 68 9.35 -13.47 -9.85
CA GLY A 68 9.37 -13.51 -8.40
C GLY A 68 10.35 -12.52 -7.76
N GLN A 69 10.95 -11.60 -8.53
CA GLN A 69 11.92 -10.65 -8.00
C GLN A 69 11.25 -9.63 -7.08
N GLU A 70 11.73 -9.52 -5.84
CA GLU A 70 11.38 -8.42 -4.95
C GLU A 70 12.04 -7.13 -5.45
N LEU A 71 11.22 -6.17 -5.87
CA LEU A 71 11.66 -4.89 -6.42
C LEU A 71 11.89 -3.85 -5.31
N ALA A 72 11.12 -3.93 -4.24
CA ALA A 72 11.20 -3.03 -3.10
C ALA A 72 10.55 -3.67 -1.87
N ARG A 73 11.04 -3.31 -0.68
CA ARG A 73 10.48 -3.67 0.62
C ARG A 73 10.68 -2.52 1.59
N TYR A 74 9.73 -2.34 2.50
CA TYR A 74 9.77 -1.31 3.54
C TYR A 74 9.27 -1.89 4.85
N ASP A 75 10.01 -1.62 5.92
CA ASP A 75 9.72 -2.09 7.27
C ASP A 75 8.95 -0.99 8.02
N LEU A 76 7.68 -1.26 8.29
CA LEU A 76 6.76 -0.32 8.90
C LEU A 76 7.01 -0.21 10.41
N SER A 77 7.54 -1.26 11.04
CA SER A 77 7.79 -1.31 12.47
C SER A 77 8.89 -0.32 12.89
N GLU A 78 9.91 -0.14 12.05
CA GLU A 78 11.03 0.76 12.32
C GLU A 78 10.80 2.17 11.75
N ASP A 79 10.55 2.28 10.44
CA ASP A 79 10.57 3.57 9.74
C ASP A 79 9.28 4.39 9.91
N ALA A 80 8.16 3.75 10.27
CA ALA A 80 6.84 4.38 10.41
C ALA A 80 6.23 4.16 11.81
N SER A 81 7.09 3.96 12.82
CA SER A 81 6.69 3.46 14.15
C SER A 81 5.56 4.24 14.84
N THR A 82 5.45 5.56 14.61
CA THR A 82 4.42 6.44 15.18
C THR A 82 3.22 6.68 14.28
N GLU A 83 3.28 6.23 13.03
CA GLU A 83 2.24 6.46 12.03
C GLU A 83 1.12 5.40 12.15
N THR A 84 -0.09 5.79 11.77
CA THR A 84 -1.26 4.92 11.70
C THR A 84 -1.75 4.69 10.28
N ALA A 85 -1.36 5.57 9.36
CA ALA A 85 -1.55 5.43 7.93
C ALA A 85 -0.39 6.07 7.18
N MET A 86 -0.05 5.53 6.01
CA MET A 86 1.00 6.09 5.15
C MET A 86 0.79 5.71 3.68
N ILE A 87 1.39 6.49 2.79
CA ILE A 87 1.62 6.08 1.41
C ILE A 87 2.95 5.34 1.37
N PHE A 88 2.88 4.03 1.14
CA PHE A 88 4.08 3.21 0.97
C PHE A 88 4.81 3.57 -0.31
N GLY A 89 4.09 3.59 -1.43
CA GLY A 89 4.69 3.81 -2.74
C GLY A 89 3.67 4.11 -3.82
N GLU A 90 4.19 4.40 -4.99
CA GLU A 90 3.41 4.58 -6.19
C GLU A 90 4.01 3.85 -7.38
N LEU A 91 3.14 3.28 -8.20
CA LEU A 91 3.45 2.99 -9.60
C LEU A 91 3.08 4.20 -10.43
N TYR A 92 3.95 4.59 -11.35
CA TYR A 92 3.71 5.71 -12.25
C TYR A 92 4.24 5.41 -13.66
N ARG A 93 3.60 6.00 -14.66
CA ARG A 93 4.09 5.94 -16.03
C ARG A 93 5.21 6.94 -16.26
N TYR A 94 6.28 6.48 -16.88
CA TYR A 94 7.42 7.28 -17.30
C TYR A 94 7.90 6.80 -18.66
N ASN A 95 7.82 7.66 -19.68
CA ASN A 95 8.19 7.34 -21.06
C ASN A 95 7.51 6.09 -21.63
N GLY A 96 6.24 5.84 -21.25
CA GLY A 96 5.46 4.69 -21.72
C GLY A 96 5.67 3.40 -20.93
N GLU A 97 6.56 3.41 -19.94
CA GLU A 97 6.82 2.27 -19.06
C GLU A 97 6.31 2.55 -17.64
N TRP A 98 5.96 1.49 -16.92
CA TRP A 98 5.63 1.58 -15.50
C TRP A 98 6.89 1.52 -14.66
N LYS A 99 6.97 2.41 -13.66
CA LYS A 99 8.03 2.45 -12.67
C LYS A 99 7.44 2.45 -11.27
N PHE A 100 8.12 1.81 -10.34
CA PHE A 100 7.81 1.90 -8.92
C PHE A 100 8.67 2.97 -8.24
N ARG A 101 8.07 3.72 -7.31
CA ARG A 101 8.77 4.62 -6.39
C ARG A 101 8.27 4.37 -4.98
N ALA A 102 9.18 4.03 -4.07
CA ALA A 102 8.92 4.09 -2.64
C ALA A 102 8.74 5.55 -2.20
N VAL A 103 7.69 5.83 -1.43
CA VAL A 103 7.31 7.17 -0.97
C VAL A 103 7.55 7.32 0.53
N GLY A 104 7.02 6.40 1.36
CA GLY A 104 7.25 6.40 2.80
C GLY A 104 6.68 7.63 3.53
N GLN A 105 5.52 8.14 3.11
CA GLN A 105 4.94 9.37 3.67
C GLN A 105 3.79 9.04 4.63
N GLY A 106 3.95 9.37 5.92
CA GLY A 106 2.91 9.27 6.95
C GLY A 106 1.72 10.22 6.73
N TYR A 107 0.54 9.82 7.21
CA TYR A 107 -0.72 10.56 7.13
C TYR A 107 -1.45 10.55 8.48
N ALA A 108 -1.33 11.64 9.22
CA ALA A 108 -1.98 11.82 10.52
C ALA A 108 -3.53 11.77 10.44
N SER A 109 -4.11 12.06 9.28
CA SER A 109 -5.55 12.00 9.01
C SER A 109 -6.07 10.60 8.67
N GLY A 110 -5.22 9.57 8.78
CA GLY A 110 -5.57 8.20 8.48
C GLY A 110 -5.89 7.94 7.01
N LEU A 111 -6.38 6.73 6.73
CA LEU A 111 -6.77 6.30 5.37
C LEU A 111 -7.86 7.21 4.76
N ARG A 112 -8.78 7.72 5.59
CA ARG A 112 -9.81 8.66 5.15
C ARG A 112 -9.22 9.93 4.58
N GLY A 113 -8.21 10.51 5.24
CA GLY A 113 -7.54 11.71 4.74
C GLY A 113 -6.79 11.45 3.43
N ILE A 114 -6.09 10.31 3.32
CA ILE A 114 -5.47 9.88 2.06
C ILE A 114 -6.52 9.85 0.94
N ALA A 115 -7.63 9.17 1.17
CA ALA A 115 -8.70 9.04 0.17
C ALA A 115 -9.24 10.40 -0.28
N LEU A 116 -9.48 11.33 0.66
CA LEU A 116 -9.97 12.67 0.35
C LEU A 116 -8.95 13.50 -0.45
N ASP A 117 -7.66 13.41 -0.11
CA ASP A 117 -6.59 14.12 -0.84
C ASP A 117 -6.46 13.63 -2.29
N PHE A 118 -6.81 12.38 -2.56
CA PHE A 118 -6.92 11.82 -3.92
C PHE A 118 -8.31 11.99 -4.55
N GLY A 119 -9.21 12.75 -3.92
CA GLY A 119 -10.53 13.10 -4.47
C GLY A 119 -11.59 12.00 -4.36
N VAL A 120 -11.36 10.97 -3.52
CA VAL A 120 -12.35 9.94 -3.22
C VAL A 120 -13.33 10.48 -2.19
N ASN A 121 -14.61 10.51 -2.54
CA ASN A 121 -15.67 10.82 -1.60
C ASN A 121 -15.89 9.64 -0.65
N VAL A 122 -15.43 9.79 0.59
CA VAL A 122 -15.65 8.83 1.67
C VAL A 122 -16.79 9.34 2.54
N SER A 123 -17.96 8.70 2.46
CA SER A 123 -19.09 8.96 3.35
C SER A 123 -19.01 8.05 4.57
#